data_AF-A0A1G1ZHK7-F1
#
_entry.id   AF-A0A1G1ZHK7-F1
#
_cell.length_a   1.000
_cell.length_b   1.000
_cell.length_c   1.000
_cell.angle_alpha   90.00
_cell.angle_beta   90.00
_cell.angle_gamma   90.00
#
_symmetry.space_group_name_H-M   'P 1'
#
loop_
_entity.id
_entity.type
_entity.pdbx_description
1 polymer ?
#
loop_
_entity_poly.entity_id
_entity_poly.type
_entity_poly.pdbx_seq_one_letter_code
_entity_poly.pdbx_strand_id
1 'polypeptide(L)'
;MALIKTTIATAIISLGIAGGFYILKNYNADLPTPLQNQTTAINKNSSDVLNNPIAGQTSLPTANAPIQSAGLSENLTDLLLEELGKTIVQKNPGGPETVGGLKQITAPNPETITQELLAQAAQKFNPESLKPTIKDSDLKIIKNNSEENITNYLLSLKKILSDSARDLPKNLYNNSDELSLLTIQQLRNTYGGAILKIYNISVPEKALDIHKEEIALLSTKKNIFEKILAYETDPLTAIIAVNELKNTDAEFQKLSNRVAKFIKNYNLSI
;
A
#
# COMPACT_ATOMS: atom_id res chain seq x y z
N MET A 1 -10.60 29.58 -22.39
CA MET A 1 -11.14 28.21 -22.53
C MET A 1 -10.15 27.09 -22.21
N ALA A 2 -8.87 27.16 -22.61
CA ALA A 2 -7.86 26.12 -22.25
C ALA A 2 -7.41 26.17 -20.78
N LEU A 3 -7.45 27.36 -20.16
CA LEU A 3 -6.84 27.64 -18.85
C LEU A 3 -7.59 27.08 -17.63
N ILE A 4 -8.82 26.55 -17.79
CA ILE A 4 -9.69 26.19 -16.66
C ILE A 4 -10.01 24.70 -16.59
N LYS A 5 -10.09 24.02 -17.75
CA LYS A 5 -10.07 22.54 -17.84
C LYS A 5 -8.83 21.96 -17.15
N THR A 6 -7.72 22.70 -17.21
CA THR A 6 -6.51 22.40 -16.47
C THR A 6 -6.74 22.49 -14.96
N THR A 7 -7.55 23.40 -14.42
CA THR A 7 -7.61 23.63 -12.96
C THR A 7 -8.27 22.52 -12.14
N ILE A 8 -9.34 21.87 -12.62
CA ILE A 8 -9.97 20.74 -11.91
C ILE A 8 -9.11 19.49 -12.07
N ALA A 9 -8.65 19.21 -13.29
CA ALA A 9 -7.71 18.14 -13.58
C ALA A 9 -6.43 18.26 -12.72
N THR A 10 -5.91 19.49 -12.58
CA THR A 10 -4.79 19.80 -11.69
C THR A 10 -5.15 19.57 -10.24
N ALA A 11 -6.35 19.93 -9.76
CA ALA A 11 -6.76 19.69 -8.37
C ALA A 11 -6.81 18.19 -8.02
N ILE A 12 -7.37 17.37 -8.92
CA ILE A 12 -7.38 15.90 -8.79
C ILE A 12 -5.95 15.36 -8.77
N ILE A 13 -5.09 15.80 -9.68
CA ILE A 13 -3.69 15.34 -9.75
C ILE A 13 -2.90 15.79 -8.51
N SER A 14 -3.08 17.04 -8.07
CA SER A 14 -2.30 17.63 -6.97
C SER A 14 -2.63 17.01 -5.62
N LEU A 15 -3.89 16.64 -5.34
CA LEU A 15 -4.18 15.82 -4.16
C LEU A 15 -3.90 14.33 -4.41
N GLY A 16 -4.28 13.79 -5.58
CA GLY A 16 -4.19 12.37 -5.89
C GLY A 16 -2.77 11.80 -5.85
N ILE A 17 -1.79 12.55 -6.37
CA ILE A 17 -0.42 12.05 -6.61
C ILE A 17 0.60 12.55 -5.58
N ALA A 18 0.33 13.65 -4.86
CA ALA A 18 1.32 14.27 -3.98
C ALA A 18 1.88 13.33 -2.90
N GLY A 19 1.03 12.54 -2.24
CA GLY A 19 1.48 11.56 -1.27
C GLY A 19 2.29 10.43 -1.90
N GLY A 20 1.87 9.93 -3.08
CA GLY A 20 2.60 8.89 -3.82
C GLY A 20 4.00 9.33 -4.24
N PHE A 21 4.13 10.55 -4.78
CA PHE A 21 5.41 11.12 -5.16
C PHE A 21 6.36 11.26 -3.95
N TYR A 22 5.86 11.74 -2.80
CA TYR A 22 6.68 11.87 -1.59
C TYR A 22 7.18 10.51 -1.08
N ILE A 23 6.31 9.50 -1.01
CA ILE A 23 6.73 8.16 -0.63
C ILE A 23 7.74 7.65 -1.66
N LEU A 24 7.42 7.60 -2.95
CA LEU A 24 8.30 7.00 -3.97
C LEU A 24 9.64 7.72 -4.14
N LYS A 25 9.72 9.04 -3.87
CA LYS A 25 10.98 9.79 -3.91
C LYS A 25 11.89 9.49 -2.72
N ASN A 26 11.33 9.31 -1.53
CA ASN A 26 12.09 9.06 -0.30
C ASN A 26 12.20 7.58 0.04
N TYR A 27 11.35 6.75 -0.57
CA TYR A 27 11.42 5.31 -0.56
C TYR A 27 12.41 4.90 -1.66
N ASN A 28 13.70 5.03 -1.35
CA ASN A 28 14.71 4.26 -2.05
C ASN A 28 14.41 2.80 -1.74
N ALA A 29 13.67 2.13 -2.62
CA ALA A 29 13.70 0.68 -2.72
C ALA A 29 15.05 0.26 -3.32
N ASP A 30 16.16 0.71 -2.74
CA ASP A 30 17.21 -0.26 -2.48
C ASP A 30 16.59 -1.16 -1.40
N LEU A 31 15.96 -2.27 -1.83
CA LEU A 31 16.09 -3.50 -1.05
C LEU A 31 17.53 -3.49 -0.52
N PRO A 32 17.78 -3.73 0.78
CA PRO A 32 19.15 -3.81 1.26
C PRO A 32 19.92 -4.65 0.25
N THR A 33 20.86 -3.99 -0.44
CA THR A 33 21.77 -4.66 -1.37
C THR A 33 22.29 -5.83 -0.58
N PRO A 34 22.15 -7.08 -1.07
CA PRO A 34 22.40 -8.27 -0.26
C PRO A 34 23.80 -8.17 0.26
N LEU A 35 23.96 -7.84 1.56
CA LEU A 35 25.22 -7.62 2.30
C LEU A 35 26.46 -7.76 1.41
N GLN A 36 26.68 -6.80 0.49
CA GLN A 36 27.85 -6.85 -0.36
C GLN A 36 28.99 -6.25 0.45
N ASN A 37 29.72 -7.17 1.07
CA ASN A 37 31.10 -7.11 1.56
C ASN A 37 31.24 -7.35 3.07
N GLN A 38 31.03 -8.61 3.47
CA GLN A 38 32.07 -9.31 4.22
C GLN A 38 32.41 -10.61 3.49
N THR A 39 33.21 -10.48 2.43
CA THR A 39 33.89 -11.60 1.79
C THR A 39 34.90 -12.20 2.77
N THR A 40 34.46 -13.16 3.57
CA THR A 40 35.34 -14.28 3.91
C THR A 40 34.99 -15.38 2.92
N ALA A 41 35.94 -15.69 2.04
CA ALA A 41 35.78 -16.66 0.97
C ALA A 41 35.33 -18.01 1.55
N ILE A 42 34.09 -18.42 1.26
CA ILE A 42 33.68 -19.82 1.39
C ILE A 42 33.46 -20.35 -0.03
N ASN A 43 34.25 -21.38 -0.33
CA ASN A 43 34.33 -22.04 -1.62
C ASN A 43 32.94 -22.34 -2.21
N LYS A 44 32.74 -21.90 -3.46
CA LYS A 44 31.75 -22.44 -4.37
C LYS A 44 32.02 -23.93 -4.56
N ASN A 45 31.31 -24.76 -3.81
CA ASN A 45 30.86 -26.09 -4.18
C ASN A 45 29.95 -26.59 -3.05
N SER A 46 28.67 -26.82 -3.36
CA SER A 46 27.76 -27.84 -2.81
C SER A 46 26.33 -27.31 -2.60
N SER A 47 25.40 -27.85 -3.40
CA SER A 47 23.98 -28.15 -3.11
C SER A 47 23.23 -27.34 -2.04
N ASP A 48 22.28 -26.51 -2.49
CA ASP A 48 21.06 -25.86 -1.93
C ASP A 48 20.60 -26.03 -0.45
N VAL A 49 21.47 -26.40 0.48
CA VAL A 49 21.11 -26.73 1.87
C VAL A 49 22.14 -26.14 2.83
N LEU A 50 21.72 -25.16 3.64
CA LEU A 50 22.55 -24.55 4.68
C LEU A 50 22.25 -25.20 6.04
N ASN A 51 23.27 -25.79 6.66
CA ASN A 51 23.13 -26.40 7.98
C ASN A 51 23.56 -25.40 9.07
N ASN A 52 22.62 -25.03 9.96
CA ASN A 52 22.89 -24.08 11.04
C ASN A 52 22.97 -24.79 12.41
N PRO A 53 24.04 -24.56 13.20
CA PRO A 53 24.14 -25.10 14.56
C PRO A 53 23.19 -24.39 15.52
N ILE A 54 22.58 -25.15 16.43
CA ILE A 54 21.72 -24.61 17.48
C ILE A 54 22.60 -24.03 18.60
N ALA A 55 22.67 -22.71 18.73
CA ALA A 55 23.28 -22.06 19.89
C ALA A 55 22.37 -22.25 21.12
N GLY A 56 22.97 -22.68 22.24
CA GLY A 56 22.28 -23.25 23.40
C GLY A 56 21.11 -22.44 23.96
N GLN A 57 19.92 -23.07 23.95
CA GLN A 57 18.89 -22.90 24.96
C GLN A 57 18.55 -24.29 25.50
N THR A 58 18.86 -24.56 26.76
CA THR A 58 18.74 -25.86 27.44
C THR A 58 17.32 -26.15 27.96
N SER A 59 16.28 -25.57 27.35
CA SER A 59 14.90 -25.98 27.59
C SER A 59 14.05 -25.69 26.37
N LEU A 60 13.63 -26.74 25.66
CA LEU A 60 12.49 -26.64 24.75
C LEU A 60 11.25 -26.28 25.59
N PRO A 61 10.45 -25.28 25.20
CA PRO A 61 9.09 -25.20 25.72
C PRO A 61 8.37 -26.50 25.37
N THR A 62 7.84 -27.17 26.38
CA THR A 62 7.08 -28.42 26.24
C THR A 62 6.01 -28.25 25.17
N ALA A 63 6.10 -29.07 24.12
CA ALA A 63 5.22 -29.06 22.96
C ALA A 63 3.81 -29.57 23.31
N ASN A 64 3.06 -28.80 24.12
CA ASN A 64 1.65 -29.07 24.45
C ASN A 64 0.77 -27.83 24.30
N ALA A 65 1.21 -26.79 23.58
CA ALA A 65 0.27 -25.81 23.04
C ALA A 65 -0.30 -26.39 21.74
N PRO A 66 -1.61 -26.69 21.64
CA PRO A 66 -2.19 -26.94 20.34
C PRO A 66 -1.87 -25.74 19.47
N ILE A 67 -1.28 -25.98 18.30
CA ILE A 67 -1.31 -25.01 17.21
C ILE A 67 -2.79 -24.85 16.90
N GLN A 68 -3.45 -23.93 17.60
CA GLN A 68 -4.76 -23.46 17.18
C GLN A 68 -4.53 -22.99 15.75
N SER A 69 -5.29 -23.56 14.82
CA SER A 69 -5.48 -22.94 13.52
C SER A 69 -6.10 -21.58 13.79
N ALA A 70 -5.26 -20.58 14.05
CA ALA A 70 -5.66 -19.21 14.03
C ALA A 70 -6.28 -18.99 12.65
N GLY A 71 -7.51 -18.47 12.61
CA GLY A 71 -8.15 -18.13 11.36
C GLY A 71 -7.18 -17.35 10.47
N LEU A 72 -7.26 -17.55 9.16
CA LEU A 72 -6.45 -16.89 8.13
C LEU A 72 -6.09 -15.47 8.57
N SER A 73 -4.85 -15.27 9.03
CA SER A 73 -4.38 -13.96 9.43
C SER A 73 -4.33 -13.09 8.18
N GLU A 74 -4.94 -11.90 8.20
CA GLU A 74 -4.74 -10.90 7.14
C GLU A 74 -3.31 -10.31 7.17
N ASN A 75 -2.53 -10.61 8.22
CA ASN A 75 -1.15 -10.16 8.37
C ASN A 75 -0.23 -11.03 7.51
N LEU A 76 0.33 -10.45 6.44
CA LEU A 76 1.19 -11.18 5.52
C LEU A 76 2.49 -11.63 6.18
N THR A 77 2.98 -10.88 7.17
CA THR A 77 4.17 -11.24 7.94
C THR A 77 3.93 -12.46 8.83
N ASP A 78 2.77 -12.57 9.49
CA ASP A 78 2.43 -13.75 10.29
C ASP A 78 2.25 -14.99 9.41
N LEU A 79 1.53 -14.86 8.29
CA LEU A 79 1.36 -15.94 7.31
C LEU A 79 2.71 -16.45 6.79
N LEU A 80 3.69 -15.56 6.67
CA LEU A 80 5.03 -15.89 6.23
C LEU A 80 5.80 -16.70 7.27
N LEU A 81 5.78 -16.25 8.52
CA LEU A 81 6.45 -16.92 9.63
C LEU A 81 5.88 -18.32 9.82
N GLU A 82 4.56 -18.49 9.63
CA GLU A 82 3.92 -19.79 9.64
C GLU A 82 4.43 -20.72 8.52
N GLU A 83 4.54 -20.21 7.29
CA GLU A 83 5.01 -21.00 6.14
C GLU A 83 6.50 -21.37 6.26
N LEU A 84 7.32 -20.45 6.76
CA LEU A 84 8.73 -20.71 7.04
C LEU A 84 8.86 -21.79 8.13
N GLY A 85 8.06 -21.70 9.19
CA GLY A 85 8.01 -22.71 10.25
C GLY A 85 7.64 -24.09 9.71
N LYS A 86 6.60 -24.18 8.87
CA LYS A 86 6.21 -25.43 8.19
C LYS A 86 7.34 -25.99 7.33
N THR A 87 8.02 -25.14 6.56
CA THR A 87 9.14 -25.54 5.71
C THR A 87 10.30 -26.10 6.53
N ILE A 88 10.64 -25.46 7.66
CA ILE A 88 11.69 -25.95 8.56
C ILE A 88 11.29 -27.31 9.13
N VAL A 89 10.06 -27.49 9.61
CA VAL A 89 9.59 -28.78 10.14
C VAL A 89 9.63 -29.87 9.07
N GLN A 90 9.18 -29.58 7.85
CA GLN A 90 9.20 -30.53 6.73
C GLN A 90 10.62 -30.96 6.33
N LYS A 91 11.59 -30.05 6.38
CA LYS A 91 13.00 -30.36 6.11
C LYS A 91 13.69 -31.10 7.26
N ASN A 92 13.09 -31.15 8.45
CA ASN A 92 13.67 -31.78 9.64
C ASN A 92 12.67 -32.77 10.30
N PRO A 93 12.20 -33.83 9.59
CA PRO A 93 11.15 -34.72 10.09
C PRO A 93 11.56 -35.51 11.34
N GLY A 94 12.85 -35.73 11.56
CA GLY A 94 13.42 -36.37 12.75
C GLY A 94 13.83 -35.40 13.86
N GLY A 95 13.60 -34.09 13.69
CA GLY A 95 14.17 -33.05 14.55
C GLY A 95 15.65 -32.76 14.24
N PRO A 96 16.38 -32.08 15.15
CA PRO A 96 17.77 -31.71 14.93
C PRO A 96 18.70 -32.93 14.77
N GLU A 97 19.54 -32.89 13.73
CA GLU A 97 20.52 -33.94 13.44
C GLU A 97 21.90 -33.59 14.04
N THR A 98 22.71 -34.61 14.34
CA THR A 98 24.08 -34.39 14.85
C THR A 98 25.08 -34.49 13.70
N VAL A 99 25.66 -33.35 13.31
CA VAL A 99 26.67 -33.27 12.25
C VAL A 99 27.94 -32.69 12.88
N GLY A 100 29.04 -33.47 12.85
CA GLY A 100 30.32 -33.04 13.45
C GLY A 100 30.26 -32.80 14.96
N GLY A 101 29.39 -33.52 15.69
CA GLY A 101 29.19 -33.36 17.14
C GLY A 101 28.30 -32.18 17.54
N LEU A 102 27.77 -31.42 16.58
CA LEU A 102 26.84 -30.31 16.81
C LEU A 102 25.43 -30.69 16.38
N LYS A 103 24.43 -30.32 17.19
CA LYS A 103 23.03 -30.40 16.76
C LYS A 103 22.74 -29.28 15.77
N GLN A 104 22.24 -29.66 14.59
CA GLN A 104 21.96 -28.77 13.48
C GLN A 104 20.54 -29.00 12.98
N ILE A 105 19.96 -27.95 12.40
CA ILE A 105 18.75 -28.07 11.58
C ILE A 105 19.07 -27.63 10.16
N THR A 106 18.37 -28.25 9.22
CA THR A 106 18.33 -27.78 7.85
C THR A 106 17.36 -26.60 7.76
N ALA A 107 17.88 -25.42 7.45
CA ALA A 107 17.08 -24.24 7.15
C ALA A 107 17.16 -23.93 5.65
N PRO A 108 16.12 -23.34 5.05
CA PRO A 108 16.24 -22.86 3.68
C PRO A 108 17.20 -21.65 3.63
N ASN A 109 17.80 -21.41 2.46
CA ASN A 109 18.78 -20.34 2.27
C ASN A 109 18.10 -18.95 2.43
N PRO A 110 18.67 -18.02 3.22
CA PRO A 110 18.05 -16.71 3.49
C PRO A 110 17.78 -15.87 2.23
N GLU A 111 18.67 -15.88 1.25
CA GLU A 111 18.51 -15.12 0.01
C GLU A 111 17.36 -15.68 -0.86
N THR A 112 17.26 -17.01 -0.97
CA THR A 112 16.20 -17.66 -1.75
C THR A 112 14.84 -17.50 -1.08
N ILE A 113 14.82 -17.66 0.25
CA ILE A 113 13.66 -17.39 1.09
C ILE A 113 13.16 -15.98 0.81
N THR A 114 13.98 -14.94 0.95
CA THR A 114 13.51 -13.56 0.87
C THR A 114 12.78 -13.24 -0.45
N GLN A 115 13.26 -13.76 -1.58
CA GLN A 115 12.63 -13.53 -2.89
C GLN A 115 11.33 -14.32 -3.09
N GLU A 116 11.33 -15.61 -2.74
CA GLU A 116 10.11 -16.44 -2.81
C GLU A 116 9.04 -15.92 -1.85
N LEU A 117 9.45 -15.46 -0.68
CA LEU A 117 8.59 -14.89 0.34
C LEU A 117 7.90 -13.60 -0.12
N LEU A 118 8.64 -12.66 -0.72
CA LEU A 118 8.02 -11.46 -1.31
C LEU A 118 7.06 -11.83 -2.46
N ALA A 119 7.43 -12.78 -3.30
CA ALA A 119 6.60 -13.22 -4.41
C ALA A 119 5.29 -13.88 -3.94
N GLN A 120 5.37 -14.74 -2.92
CA GLN A 120 4.19 -15.38 -2.32
C GLN A 120 3.30 -14.37 -1.59
N ALA A 121 3.90 -13.45 -0.82
CA ALA A 121 3.17 -12.40 -0.16
C ALA A 121 2.45 -11.49 -1.17
N ALA A 122 3.11 -11.14 -2.28
CA ALA A 122 2.50 -10.38 -3.37
C ALA A 122 1.35 -11.14 -4.06
N GLN A 123 1.44 -12.47 -4.19
CA GLN A 123 0.35 -13.30 -4.72
C GLN A 123 -0.86 -13.41 -3.78
N LYS A 124 -0.61 -13.41 -2.47
CA LYS A 124 -1.65 -13.46 -1.44
C LYS A 124 -2.28 -12.09 -1.16
N PHE A 125 -1.53 -11.02 -1.42
CA PHE A 125 -2.05 -9.67 -1.33
C PHE A 125 -3.09 -9.43 -2.41
N ASN A 126 -4.26 -8.91 -2.01
CA ASN A 126 -5.31 -8.52 -2.93
C ASN A 126 -5.32 -6.98 -3.05
N PRO A 127 -4.82 -6.37 -4.14
CA PRO A 127 -4.83 -4.92 -4.29
C PRO A 127 -6.23 -4.30 -4.18
N GLU A 128 -7.27 -5.02 -4.61
CA GLU A 128 -8.66 -4.56 -4.51
C GLU A 128 -9.12 -4.42 -3.06
N SER A 129 -8.47 -5.09 -2.09
CA SER A 129 -8.79 -4.91 -0.66
C SER A 129 -8.45 -3.51 -0.16
N LEU A 130 -7.59 -2.77 -0.86
CA LEU A 130 -7.30 -1.36 -0.55
C LEU A 130 -8.40 -0.43 -1.08
N LYS A 131 -9.21 -0.87 -2.05
CA LYS A 131 -10.17 -0.04 -2.77
C LYS A 131 -11.60 -0.33 -2.29
N PRO A 132 -12.20 0.55 -1.47
CA PRO A 132 -13.54 0.30 -0.96
C PRO A 132 -14.59 0.40 -2.06
N THR A 133 -15.64 -0.41 -1.93
CA THR A 133 -16.85 -0.27 -2.74
C THR A 133 -17.72 0.85 -2.20
N ILE A 134 -18.07 1.82 -3.04
CA ILE A 134 -18.90 2.98 -2.68
C ILE A 134 -20.36 2.71 -3.04
N LYS A 135 -21.25 2.66 -2.05
CA LYS A 135 -22.67 2.38 -2.26
C LYS A 135 -23.43 3.66 -2.57
N ASP A 136 -24.45 3.57 -3.43
CA ASP A 136 -25.32 4.71 -3.76
C ASP A 136 -26.10 5.24 -2.56
N SER A 137 -26.43 4.37 -1.61
CA SER A 137 -27.12 4.73 -0.36
C SER A 137 -26.35 5.74 0.49
N ASP A 138 -25.03 5.80 0.31
CA ASP A 138 -24.13 6.60 1.13
C ASP A 138 -23.88 7.99 0.49
N LEU A 139 -24.45 8.24 -0.70
CA LEU A 139 -24.20 9.41 -1.53
C LEU A 139 -25.44 10.29 -1.66
N LYS A 140 -25.22 11.61 -1.74
CA LYS A 140 -26.28 12.59 -1.98
C LYS A 140 -26.53 12.76 -3.49
N ILE A 141 -27.17 11.77 -4.09
CA ILE A 141 -27.40 11.74 -5.54
C ILE A 141 -28.60 12.64 -5.90
N ILE A 142 -28.39 13.55 -6.85
CA ILE A 142 -29.46 14.38 -7.43
C ILE A 142 -29.72 13.95 -8.88
N LYS A 143 -30.99 13.70 -9.22
CA LYS A 143 -31.40 13.31 -10.59
C LYS A 143 -31.29 14.44 -11.60
N ASN A 144 -31.30 15.69 -11.13
CA ASN A 144 -31.22 16.86 -12.00
C ASN A 144 -29.78 17.08 -12.46
N ASN A 145 -29.55 16.88 -13.76
CA ASN A 145 -28.26 17.00 -14.43
C ASN A 145 -28.16 18.31 -15.24
N SER A 146 -28.78 19.40 -14.78
CA SER A 146 -28.60 20.72 -15.38
C SER A 146 -27.12 21.12 -15.41
N GLU A 147 -26.76 21.96 -16.38
CA GLU A 147 -25.42 22.55 -16.47
C GLU A 147 -25.02 23.24 -15.15
N GLU A 148 -25.96 23.94 -14.53
CA GLU A 148 -25.77 24.57 -13.22
C GLU A 148 -25.40 23.54 -12.13
N ASN A 149 -26.15 22.45 -12.00
CA ASN A 149 -25.89 21.44 -10.97
C ASN A 149 -24.56 20.72 -11.18
N ILE A 150 -24.22 20.43 -12.43
CA ILE A 150 -22.93 19.82 -12.78
C ILE A 150 -21.78 20.79 -12.48
N THR A 151 -21.94 22.06 -12.81
CA THR A 151 -20.96 23.11 -12.51
C THR A 151 -20.76 23.27 -11.01
N ASN A 152 -21.84 23.35 -10.23
CA ASN A 152 -21.81 23.48 -8.78
C ASN A 152 -21.12 22.28 -8.12
N TYR A 153 -21.40 21.05 -8.60
CA TYR A 153 -20.72 19.84 -8.16
C TYR A 153 -19.21 19.92 -8.43
N LEU A 154 -18.82 20.23 -9.67
CA LEU A 154 -17.40 20.29 -10.07
C LEU A 154 -16.62 21.37 -9.32
N LEU A 155 -17.24 22.53 -9.08
CA LEU A 155 -16.65 23.61 -8.27
C LEU A 155 -16.49 23.20 -6.81
N SER A 156 -17.50 22.52 -6.24
CA SER A 156 -17.45 22.01 -4.87
C SER A 156 -16.34 20.96 -4.71
N LEU A 157 -16.26 20.02 -5.65
CA LEU A 157 -15.21 19.01 -5.69
C LEU A 157 -13.82 19.66 -5.81
N LYS A 158 -13.63 20.55 -6.78
CA LYS A 158 -12.37 21.30 -6.96
C LYS A 158 -11.95 22.01 -5.69
N LYS A 159 -12.88 22.69 -5.02
CA LYS A 159 -12.61 23.41 -3.78
C LYS A 159 -12.11 22.47 -2.70
N ILE A 160 -12.82 21.36 -2.47
CA ILE A 160 -12.42 20.36 -1.47
C ILE A 160 -11.03 19.81 -1.75
N LEU A 161 -10.75 19.44 -3.00
CA LEU A 161 -9.45 18.90 -3.41
C LEU A 161 -8.34 19.92 -3.25
N SER A 162 -8.58 21.17 -3.67
CA SER A 162 -7.60 22.26 -3.58
C SER A 162 -7.30 22.65 -2.14
N ASP A 163 -8.32 22.72 -1.28
CA ASP A 163 -8.16 23.01 0.14
C ASP A 163 -7.39 21.87 0.83
N SER A 164 -7.75 20.62 0.55
CA SER A 164 -7.04 19.46 1.10
C SER A 164 -5.60 19.37 0.60
N ALA A 165 -5.33 19.76 -0.65
CA ALA A 165 -3.96 19.82 -1.19
C ALA A 165 -3.10 20.89 -0.49
N ARG A 166 -3.71 21.99 -0.02
CA ARG A 166 -3.01 23.01 0.79
C ARG A 166 -2.71 22.53 2.21
N ASP A 167 -3.55 21.64 2.73
CA ASP A 167 -3.37 21.00 4.04
C ASP A 167 -2.36 19.85 4.01
N LEU A 168 -1.81 19.52 2.83
CA LEU A 168 -0.72 18.55 2.74
C LEU A 168 0.55 19.07 3.43
N PRO A 169 1.39 18.18 3.99
CA PRO A 169 2.62 18.58 4.66
C PRO A 169 3.53 19.41 3.73
N LYS A 170 3.98 20.59 4.18
CA LYS A 170 4.79 21.51 3.36
C LYS A 170 6.16 20.93 2.99
N ASN A 171 6.66 19.99 3.78
CA ASN A 171 7.92 19.29 3.59
C ASN A 171 7.85 18.17 2.53
N LEU A 172 6.66 17.84 1.98
CA LEU A 172 6.52 16.79 0.95
C LEU A 172 7.43 17.01 -0.27
N TYR A 173 7.76 18.25 -0.59
CA TYR A 173 8.56 18.57 -1.78
C TYR A 173 10.01 18.95 -1.45
N ASN A 174 10.30 19.28 -0.18
CA ASN A 174 11.50 20.03 0.21
C ASN A 174 12.47 19.29 1.13
N ASN A 175 12.10 18.17 1.76
CA ASN A 175 13.01 17.41 2.64
C ASN A 175 13.33 16.03 2.03
N SER A 176 14.63 15.72 1.94
CA SER A 176 15.18 14.55 1.24
C SER A 176 15.63 13.41 2.15
N ASP A 177 15.64 13.56 3.48
CA ASP A 177 16.51 12.68 4.25
C ASP A 177 15.82 11.58 5.06
N GLU A 178 14.49 11.60 5.25
CA GLU A 178 13.80 10.44 5.83
C GLU A 178 12.28 10.47 5.69
N LEU A 179 11.69 9.29 5.48
CA LEU A 179 10.25 9.07 5.51
C LEU A 179 9.76 9.16 6.96
N SER A 180 9.07 10.24 7.32
CA SER A 180 8.57 10.44 8.68
C SER A 180 7.17 9.83 8.87
N LEU A 181 7.01 8.97 9.90
CA LEU A 181 5.70 8.43 10.30
C LEU A 181 4.68 9.53 10.61
N LEU A 182 5.13 10.66 11.17
CA LEU A 182 4.27 11.82 11.40
C LEU A 182 3.74 12.40 10.07
N THR A 183 4.59 12.45 9.04
CA THR A 183 4.20 12.92 7.70
C THR A 183 3.20 11.95 7.06
N ILE A 184 3.41 10.63 7.20
CA ILE A 184 2.47 9.61 6.73
C ILE A 184 1.13 9.71 7.46
N GLN A 185 1.15 9.96 8.78
CA GLN A 185 -0.07 10.16 9.57
C GLN A 185 -0.83 11.41 9.12
N GLN A 186 -0.12 12.51 8.84
CA GLN A 186 -0.72 13.72 8.28
C GLN A 186 -1.35 13.46 6.92
N LEU A 187 -0.64 12.75 6.01
CA LEU A 187 -1.19 12.33 4.72
C LEU A 187 -2.49 11.54 4.93
N ARG A 188 -2.45 10.45 5.71
CA ARG A 188 -3.63 9.62 6.02
C ARG A 188 -4.82 10.45 6.50
N ASN A 189 -4.57 11.42 7.38
CA ASN A 189 -5.61 12.32 7.89
C ASN A 189 -6.14 13.30 6.83
N THR A 190 -5.28 13.88 6.01
CA THR A 190 -5.68 14.80 4.93
C THR A 190 -6.57 14.10 3.90
N TYR A 191 -6.19 12.90 3.45
CA TYR A 191 -7.04 12.11 2.55
C TYR A 191 -8.37 11.72 3.24
N GLY A 192 -8.33 11.29 4.50
CA GLY A 192 -9.55 11.00 5.28
C GLY A 192 -10.50 12.20 5.40
N GLY A 193 -9.97 13.38 5.67
CA GLY A 193 -10.74 14.62 5.74
C GLY A 193 -11.35 15.03 4.38
N ALA A 194 -10.59 14.86 3.29
CA ALA A 194 -11.09 15.11 1.94
C ALA A 194 -12.25 14.17 1.59
N ILE A 195 -12.09 12.87 1.85
CA ILE A 195 -13.12 11.84 1.60
C ILE A 195 -14.43 12.20 2.31
N LEU A 196 -14.38 12.55 3.60
CA LEU A 196 -15.58 12.93 4.37
C LEU A 196 -16.29 14.16 3.79
N LYS A 197 -15.54 15.15 3.31
CA LYS A 197 -16.12 16.33 2.65
C LYS A 197 -16.75 15.95 1.31
N ILE A 198 -16.11 15.07 0.53
CA ILE A 198 -16.60 14.62 -0.78
C ILE A 198 -17.89 13.79 -0.63
N TYR A 199 -17.99 12.89 0.35
CA TYR A 199 -19.26 12.19 0.62
C TYR A 199 -20.46 13.12 0.89
N ASN A 200 -20.18 14.36 1.31
CA ASN A 200 -21.21 15.30 1.72
C ASN A 200 -21.72 16.25 0.63
N ILE A 201 -21.11 16.26 -0.56
CA ILE A 201 -21.57 17.12 -1.67
C ILE A 201 -22.68 16.43 -2.46
N SER A 202 -23.62 17.21 -2.98
CA SER A 202 -24.63 16.69 -3.91
C SER A 202 -23.99 16.36 -5.25
N VAL A 203 -24.23 15.15 -5.75
CA VAL A 203 -23.67 14.65 -7.02
C VAL A 203 -24.77 14.44 -8.04
N PRO A 204 -24.72 15.12 -9.20
CA PRO A 204 -25.60 14.81 -10.33
C PRO A 204 -25.38 13.37 -10.79
N GLU A 205 -26.47 12.67 -11.07
CA GLU A 205 -26.46 11.25 -11.49
C GLU A 205 -25.46 10.98 -12.64
N LYS A 206 -25.31 11.92 -13.59
CA LYS A 206 -24.37 11.79 -14.71
C LYS A 206 -22.90 11.91 -14.32
N ALA A 207 -22.59 12.42 -13.13
CA ALA A 207 -21.24 12.50 -12.57
C ALA A 207 -20.97 11.42 -11.50
N LEU A 208 -21.94 10.55 -11.22
CA LEU A 208 -21.89 9.58 -10.13
C LEU A 208 -20.68 8.63 -10.23
N ASP A 209 -20.38 8.11 -11.41
CA ASP A 209 -19.26 7.18 -11.60
C ASP A 209 -17.91 7.85 -11.32
N ILE A 210 -17.74 9.10 -11.78
CA ILE A 210 -16.54 9.92 -11.51
C ILE A 210 -16.41 10.16 -9.99
N HIS A 211 -17.54 10.46 -9.33
CA HIS A 211 -17.56 10.72 -7.90
C HIS A 211 -17.17 9.50 -7.07
N LYS A 212 -17.74 8.32 -7.39
CA LYS A 212 -17.40 7.07 -6.74
C LYS A 212 -15.93 6.71 -6.96
N GLU A 213 -15.43 6.87 -8.17
CA GLU A 213 -14.03 6.58 -8.50
C GLU A 213 -13.06 7.50 -7.74
N GLU A 214 -13.35 8.80 -7.66
CA GLU A 214 -12.56 9.75 -6.87
C GLU A 214 -12.51 9.35 -5.39
N ILE A 215 -13.66 9.03 -4.78
CA ILE A 215 -13.73 8.57 -3.39
C ILE A 215 -12.93 7.27 -3.21
N ALA A 216 -13.09 6.31 -4.12
CA ALA A 216 -12.41 5.03 -4.06
C ALA A 216 -10.89 5.21 -4.12
N LEU A 217 -10.37 6.02 -5.05
CA LEU A 217 -8.94 6.25 -5.20
C LEU A 217 -8.32 7.02 -4.03
N LEU A 218 -9.00 8.05 -3.52
CA LEU A 218 -8.55 8.75 -2.32
C LEU A 218 -8.54 7.81 -1.11
N SER A 219 -9.54 6.93 -1.01
CA SER A 219 -9.60 5.91 0.03
C SER A 219 -8.48 4.87 -0.12
N THR A 220 -8.14 4.46 -1.34
CA THR A 220 -6.98 3.59 -1.61
C THR A 220 -5.69 4.22 -1.10
N LYS A 221 -5.42 5.50 -1.41
CA LYS A 221 -4.24 6.21 -0.86
C LYS A 221 -4.24 6.24 0.66
N LYS A 222 -5.38 6.59 1.26
CA LYS A 222 -5.55 6.59 2.72
C LYS A 222 -5.22 5.21 3.31
N ASN A 223 -5.78 4.14 2.75
CA ASN A 223 -5.60 2.77 3.20
C ASN A 223 -4.14 2.31 3.05
N ILE A 224 -3.45 2.69 1.96
CA ILE A 224 -2.01 2.46 1.81
C ILE A 224 -1.24 3.13 2.95
N PHE A 225 -1.52 4.40 3.27
CA PHE A 225 -0.86 5.06 4.40
C PHE A 225 -1.17 4.41 5.75
N GLU A 226 -2.39 3.88 5.94
CA GLU A 226 -2.72 3.09 7.12
C GLU A 226 -1.87 1.80 7.22
N LYS A 227 -1.66 1.09 6.10
CA LYS A 227 -0.77 -0.08 6.05
C LYS A 227 0.68 0.29 6.35
N ILE A 228 1.17 1.42 5.82
CA ILE A 228 2.53 1.90 6.11
C ILE A 228 2.68 2.25 7.60
N LEU A 229 1.68 2.87 8.22
CA LEU A 229 1.72 3.17 9.66
C LEU A 229 1.72 1.90 10.54
N ALA A 230 1.30 0.77 10.00
CA ALA A 230 1.31 -0.54 10.66
C ALA A 230 2.58 -1.37 10.36
N TYR A 231 3.65 -0.77 9.83
CA TYR A 231 4.86 -1.50 9.42
C TYR A 231 5.54 -2.28 10.55
N GLU A 232 5.39 -1.88 11.81
CA GLU A 232 5.99 -2.58 12.96
C GLU A 232 5.34 -3.93 13.22
N THR A 233 4.06 -4.07 12.89
CA THR A 233 3.29 -5.31 13.11
C THR A 233 3.12 -6.13 11.83
N ASP A 234 3.13 -5.49 10.66
CA ASP A 234 3.05 -6.18 9.36
C ASP A 234 3.92 -5.49 8.29
N PRO A 235 5.25 -5.63 8.37
CA PRO A 235 6.18 -5.01 7.42
C PRO A 235 5.97 -5.47 5.98
N LEU A 236 5.57 -6.73 5.73
CA LEU A 236 5.34 -7.22 4.38
C LEU A 236 4.14 -6.54 3.71
N THR A 237 3.00 -6.42 4.41
CA THR A 237 1.85 -5.70 3.86
C THR A 237 2.18 -4.23 3.64
N ALA A 238 2.94 -3.60 4.54
CA ALA A 238 3.38 -2.22 4.36
C ALA A 238 4.21 -2.04 3.06
N ILE A 239 5.20 -2.91 2.82
CA ILE A 239 6.03 -2.89 1.60
C ILE A 239 5.18 -3.11 0.35
N ILE A 240 4.29 -4.10 0.35
CA ILE A 240 3.47 -4.41 -0.83
C ILE A 240 2.48 -3.27 -1.10
N ALA A 241 1.87 -2.69 -0.06
CA ALA A 241 0.97 -1.55 -0.21
C ALA A 241 1.65 -0.30 -0.80
N VAL A 242 2.93 -0.08 -0.50
CA VAL A 242 3.73 1.00 -1.14
C VAL A 242 3.83 0.80 -2.65
N ASN A 243 3.99 -0.44 -3.12
CA ASN A 243 4.08 -0.73 -4.55
C ASN A 243 2.79 -0.36 -5.31
N GLU A 244 1.63 -0.40 -4.63
CA GLU A 244 0.34 0.01 -5.20
C GLU A 244 0.17 1.52 -5.38
N LEU A 245 1.07 2.36 -4.81
CA LEU A 245 1.00 3.81 -4.99
C LEU A 245 1.10 4.20 -6.46
N LYS A 246 1.98 3.53 -7.23
CA LYS A 246 2.20 3.80 -8.65
C LYS A 246 0.99 3.45 -9.50
N ASN A 247 0.35 2.31 -9.21
CA ASN A 247 -0.88 1.89 -9.88
C ASN A 247 -2.01 2.87 -9.57
N THR A 248 -2.16 3.25 -8.30
CA THR A 248 -3.15 4.24 -7.85
C THR A 248 -2.93 5.61 -8.51
N ASP A 249 -1.68 6.08 -8.65
CA ASP A 249 -1.35 7.34 -9.33
C ASP A 249 -1.72 7.30 -10.82
N ALA A 250 -1.51 6.16 -11.49
CA ALA A 250 -1.93 5.97 -12.87
C ALA A 250 -3.46 5.99 -13.02
N GLU A 251 -4.20 5.46 -12.04
CA GLU A 251 -5.66 5.57 -12.00
C GLU A 251 -6.14 7.01 -11.81
N PHE A 252 -5.50 7.79 -10.94
CA PHE A 252 -5.79 9.24 -10.81
C PHE A 252 -5.56 10.00 -12.12
N GLN A 253 -4.52 9.67 -12.88
CA GLN A 253 -4.28 10.25 -14.20
C GLN A 253 -5.39 9.89 -15.19
N LYS A 254 -5.88 8.64 -15.18
CA LYS A 254 -7.03 8.22 -16.00
C LYS A 254 -8.31 8.95 -15.60
N LEU A 255 -8.58 9.06 -14.30
CA LEU A 255 -9.73 9.79 -13.76
C LEU A 255 -9.69 11.27 -14.15
N SER A 256 -8.54 11.93 -13.98
CA SER A 256 -8.35 13.32 -14.39
C SER A 256 -8.66 13.54 -15.87
N ASN A 257 -8.21 12.63 -16.75
CA ASN A 257 -8.54 12.65 -18.16
C ASN A 257 -10.04 12.42 -18.43
N ARG A 258 -10.70 11.53 -17.68
CA ARG A 258 -12.15 11.32 -17.78
C ARG A 258 -12.93 12.55 -17.36
N VAL A 259 -12.52 13.23 -16.29
CA VAL A 259 -13.13 14.49 -15.83
C VAL A 259 -12.96 15.58 -16.88
N ALA A 260 -11.78 15.71 -17.48
CA ALA A 260 -11.54 16.67 -18.56
C ALA A 260 -12.46 16.43 -19.77
N LYS A 261 -12.67 15.16 -20.15
CA LYS A 261 -13.63 14.77 -21.20
C LYS A 261 -15.07 15.06 -20.79
N PHE A 262 -15.44 14.76 -19.55
CA PHE A 262 -16.77 15.02 -19.00
C PHE A 262 -17.12 16.51 -19.06
N ILE A 263 -16.22 17.38 -18.60
CA ILE A 263 -16.39 18.85 -18.68
C ILE A 263 -16.59 19.31 -20.13
N LYS A 264 -15.83 18.73 -21.08
CA LYS A 264 -15.98 19.05 -22.51
C LYS A 264 -17.35 18.65 -23.05
N ASN A 265 -17.86 17.48 -22.66
CA ASN A 265 -19.13 16.95 -23.18
C ASN A 265 -20.35 17.77 -22.74
N TYR A 266 -20.28 18.42 -21.58
CA TYR A 266 -21.36 19.28 -21.09
C TYR A 266 -21.19 20.76 -21.49
N ASN A 267 -20.20 21.07 -22.34
CA ASN A 267 -19.87 22.41 -22.79
C ASN A 267 -19.75 23.46 -21.67
N LEU A 268 -19.37 23.02 -20.47
CA LEU A 268 -19.38 23.85 -19.28
C LEU A 268 -18.28 24.91 -19.40
N SER A 269 -18.66 26.17 -19.23
CA SER A 269 -17.73 27.29 -19.13
C SER A 269 -17.48 27.62 -17.65
N ILE A 270 -16.83 26.69 -16.95
CA ILE A 270 -16.38 26.83 -15.56
C ILE A 270 -14.98 27.40 -15.53
#